data_AF-A0A1B6HCH5-F1
#
_entry.id   AF-A0A1B6HCH5-F1
#
_cell.length_a   1.000
_cell.length_b   1.000
_cell.length_c   1.000
_cell.angle_alpha   90.00
_cell.angle_beta   90.00
_cell.angle_gamma   90.00
#
_symmetry.space_group_name_H-M   'P 1'
#
loop_
_entity.id
_entity.type
_entity.pdbx_description
1 polymer ?
#
loop_
_entity_poly.entity_id
_entity_poly.type
_entity_poly.pdbx_seq_one_letter_code
_entity_poly.pdbx_strand_id
1 'polypeptide(L)'
;RKNFQRQVSVRIDPRMLSSKVLLGVWERANYVNSPHVICMVGLPARGKTYIATKLSRYLNWIGINTKVFNLGEYRRHATTAYKSHEFFRQDNEEAMAIRTQCARNALNDVCTWL
;
A
#
# COMPACT_ATOMS: atom_id res chain seq x y z
N ARG A 1 11.19 19.18 0.98
CA ARG A 1 9.73 19.45 1.08
C ARG A 1 8.98 18.14 1.32
N LYS A 2 8.48 17.94 2.55
CA LYS A 2 7.55 16.90 3.07
C LYS A 2 7.98 15.42 2.96
N ASN A 3 8.56 14.95 4.07
CA ASN A 3 8.86 13.56 4.40
C ASN A 3 7.64 12.62 4.20
N PHE A 4 7.61 11.92 3.06
CA PHE A 4 6.62 10.93 2.63
C PHE A 4 6.77 9.60 3.40
N GLN A 5 6.73 9.64 4.74
CA GLN A 5 7.20 8.51 5.56
C GLN A 5 6.22 7.33 5.70
N ARG A 6 5.03 7.40 5.08
CA ARG A 6 4.03 6.32 5.16
C ARG A 6 3.22 6.27 3.87
N GLN A 7 3.81 5.74 2.81
CA GLN A 7 3.01 5.25 1.68
C GLN A 7 2.37 3.93 2.13
N VAL A 8 1.05 3.84 2.03
CA VAL A 8 0.35 2.57 2.20
C VAL A 8 -0.27 2.29 0.86
N SER A 9 0.11 1.18 0.25
CA SER A 9 -0.45 0.77 -1.03
C SER A 9 -1.55 -0.26 -0.77
N VAL A 10 -2.78 0.05 -1.15
CA VAL A 10 -3.88 -0.93 -1.19
C VAL A 10 -3.99 -1.39 -2.62
N ARG A 11 -4.00 -2.69 -2.85
CA ARG A 11 -4.14 -3.23 -4.19
C ARG A 11 -5.41 -4.05 -4.35
N ILE A 12 -5.99 -3.99 -5.55
CA ILE A 12 -7.25 -4.63 -5.94
C ILE A 12 -6.95 -5.63 -7.06
N ASP A 13 -7.20 -6.92 -6.83
CA ASP A 13 -7.18 -7.96 -7.87
C ASP A 13 -8.64 -8.26 -8.30
N PRO A 14 -9.01 -7.92 -9.54
CA PRO A 14 -10.37 -8.04 -10.05
C PRO A 14 -10.74 -9.43 -10.56
N ARG A 15 -9.80 -10.38 -10.65
CA ARG A 15 -10.00 -11.68 -11.33
C ARG A 15 -11.12 -12.54 -10.73
N MET A 16 -11.67 -12.20 -9.55
CA MET A 16 -12.81 -12.89 -8.93
C MET A 16 -14.20 -12.26 -9.17
N LEU A 17 -14.29 -11.04 -9.70
CA LEU A 17 -15.59 -10.39 -9.94
C LEU A 17 -16.39 -11.01 -11.09
N SER A 18 -15.78 -11.87 -11.91
CA SER A 18 -16.40 -12.42 -13.11
C SER A 18 -17.49 -13.46 -12.84
N SER A 19 -17.54 -14.08 -11.66
CA SER A 19 -18.37 -15.29 -11.46
C SER A 19 -19.59 -15.12 -10.55
N LYS A 20 -19.82 -13.95 -9.92
CA LYS A 20 -20.90 -13.80 -8.91
C LYS A 20 -21.82 -12.59 -9.03
N VAL A 21 -21.75 -11.77 -10.09
CA VAL A 21 -22.64 -10.59 -10.21
C VAL A 21 -23.36 -10.60 -11.56
N LEU A 22 -24.37 -11.48 -11.67
CA LEU A 22 -25.43 -11.33 -12.66
C LEU A 22 -26.49 -10.39 -12.09
N LEU A 23 -26.95 -9.43 -12.92
CA LEU A 23 -27.98 -8.41 -12.67
C LEU A 23 -27.47 -7.08 -12.09
N GLY A 24 -26.79 -6.26 -12.92
CA GLY A 24 -26.78 -4.80 -12.73
C GLY A 24 -25.47 -4.01 -12.92
N VAL A 25 -24.31 -4.66 -13.10
CA VAL A 25 -22.99 -3.98 -12.99
C VAL A 25 -22.16 -3.97 -14.29
N TRP A 26 -22.72 -4.46 -15.42
CA TRP A 26 -21.97 -4.65 -16.67
C TRP A 26 -21.35 -3.37 -17.27
N GLU A 27 -21.86 -2.18 -16.95
CA GLU A 27 -21.29 -0.92 -17.44
C GLU A 27 -20.05 -0.45 -16.65
N ARG A 28 -19.83 -0.94 -15.42
CA ARG A 28 -18.61 -0.66 -14.63
C ARG A 28 -17.52 -1.73 -14.78
N ALA A 29 -17.82 -2.85 -15.42
CA ALA A 29 -16.96 -4.04 -15.47
C ALA A 29 -15.66 -3.85 -16.28
N ASN A 30 -15.57 -2.84 -17.15
CA ASN A 30 -14.37 -2.62 -17.95
C ASN A 30 -13.22 -1.95 -17.17
N TYR A 31 -13.51 -1.11 -16.18
CA TYR A 31 -12.46 -0.46 -15.37
C TYR A 31 -11.85 -1.41 -14.35
N VAL A 32 -12.62 -2.41 -13.90
CA VAL A 32 -12.14 -3.38 -12.91
C VAL A 32 -11.19 -4.40 -13.52
N ASN A 33 -11.17 -4.71 -14.81
CA ASN A 33 -10.29 -5.77 -15.35
C ASN A 33 -8.78 -5.50 -15.24
N SER A 34 -8.36 -4.26 -15.02
CA SER A 34 -6.97 -3.92 -14.74
C SER A 34 -6.71 -3.89 -13.23
N PRO A 35 -5.60 -4.47 -12.74
CA PRO A 35 -5.28 -4.40 -11.33
C PRO A 35 -4.99 -2.96 -10.88
N HIS A 36 -5.56 -2.53 -9.77
CA HIS A 36 -5.46 -1.15 -9.28
C HIS A 36 -4.58 -1.03 -8.05
N VAL A 37 -3.76 0.02 -8.00
CA VAL A 37 -2.88 0.36 -6.88
C VAL A 37 -3.33 1.70 -6.31
N ILE A 38 -3.75 1.74 -5.04
CA ILE A 38 -4.09 2.99 -4.33
C ILE A 38 -2.99 3.33 -3.34
N CYS A 39 -2.29 4.42 -3.62
CA CYS A 39 -1.19 4.94 -2.81
C CYS A 39 -1.69 6.01 -1.83
N MET A 40 -1.63 5.72 -0.54
CA MET A 40 -1.98 6.70 0.50
C MET A 40 -0.81 7.65 0.76
N VAL A 41 -1.09 8.95 0.81
CA VAL A 41 -0.08 10.01 1.01
C VAL A 41 -0.46 10.91 2.18
N GLY A 42 0.54 11.44 2.90
CA GLY A 42 0.29 12.44 3.96
C GLY A 42 1.19 12.30 5.19
N LEU A 43 1.07 13.27 6.09
CA LEU A 43 1.87 13.37 7.32
C LEU A 43 1.70 12.17 8.26
N PRO A 44 2.70 11.81 9.08
CA PRO A 44 2.55 10.76 10.10
C PRO A 44 1.34 11.02 11.01
N ALA A 45 0.78 9.95 11.59
CA ALA A 45 -0.38 9.97 12.47
C ALA A 45 -1.73 10.47 11.87
N ARG A 46 -1.83 10.67 10.55
CA ARG A 46 -3.08 11.07 9.87
C ARG A 46 -4.00 9.91 9.46
N GLY A 47 -4.02 8.80 10.21
CA GLY A 47 -4.97 7.71 9.95
C GLY A 47 -4.81 6.91 8.65
N LYS A 48 -3.73 7.11 7.87
CA LYS A 48 -3.52 6.37 6.60
C LYS A 48 -3.60 4.86 6.75
N THR A 49 -2.84 4.28 7.68
CA THR A 49 -2.88 2.83 7.93
C THR A 49 -4.28 2.36 8.34
N TYR A 50 -5.00 3.16 9.14
CA TYR A 50 -6.36 2.83 9.55
C TYR A 50 -7.32 2.77 8.35
N ILE A 51 -7.28 3.78 7.48
CA ILE A 51 -8.11 3.83 6.27
C ILE A 51 -7.74 2.67 5.33
N ALA A 52 -6.46 2.39 5.10
CA ALA A 52 -6.03 1.28 4.25
C ALA A 52 -6.55 -0.08 4.74
N THR A 53 -6.43 -0.35 6.05
CA THR A 53 -6.92 -1.60 6.65
C THR A 53 -8.44 -1.70 6.57
N LYS A 54 -9.18 -0.61 6.83
CA LYS A 54 -10.64 -0.61 6.69
C LYS A 54 -11.08 -0.83 5.25
N LEU A 55 -10.44 -0.15 4.31
CA LEU A 55 -10.73 -0.28 2.89
C LEU A 55 -10.46 -1.69 2.40
N SER A 56 -9.31 -2.28 2.74
CA SER A 56 -8.99 -3.65 2.37
C SER A 56 -9.96 -4.66 2.97
N ARG A 57 -10.38 -4.50 4.23
CA ARG A 57 -11.42 -5.36 4.82
C ARG A 57 -12.75 -5.28 4.08
N TYR A 58 -13.17 -4.06 3.75
CA TYR A 58 -14.43 -3.85 3.01
C TYR A 58 -14.36 -4.45 1.61
N LEU A 59 -13.27 -4.22 0.89
CA LEU A 59 -13.07 -4.77 -0.46
C LEU A 59 -12.99 -6.30 -0.45
N ASN A 60 -12.29 -6.89 0.51
CA ASN A 60 -12.28 -8.34 0.70
C ASN A 60 -13.67 -8.88 1.07
N TRP A 61 -14.46 -8.15 1.87
CA TRP A 61 -15.81 -8.53 2.25
C TRP A 61 -16.78 -8.56 1.05
N ILE A 62 -16.69 -7.61 0.13
CA ILE A 62 -17.49 -7.62 -1.11
C ILE A 62 -16.96 -8.59 -2.19
N GLY A 63 -15.92 -9.37 -1.87
CA GLY A 63 -15.38 -10.41 -2.76
C GLY A 63 -14.25 -9.96 -3.68
N ILE A 64 -13.65 -8.79 -3.44
CA ILE A 64 -12.48 -8.32 -4.18
C ILE A 64 -11.22 -8.62 -3.38
N ASN A 65 -10.34 -9.44 -3.95
CA ASN A 65 -9.08 -9.79 -3.31
C ASN A 65 -8.21 -8.53 -3.20
N THR A 66 -7.94 -8.11 -1.96
CA THR A 66 -7.11 -6.94 -1.69
C THR A 66 -6.04 -7.18 -0.65
N LYS A 67 -4.88 -6.59 -0.89
CA LYS A 67 -3.71 -6.66 0.00
C LYS A 67 -3.21 -5.27 0.32
N VAL A 68 -2.84 -5.08 1.59
CA VAL A 68 -2.24 -3.85 2.11
C VAL A 68 -0.74 -4.04 2.22
N PHE A 69 0.02 -3.12 1.62
CA PHE A 69 1.47 -3.08 1.73
C PHE A 69 1.87 -1.87 2.55
N ASN A 70 2.45 -2.10 3.73
CA ASN A 70 2.83 -1.07 4.68
C ASN A 70 4.34 -0.87 4.68
N LEU A 71 4.84 0.24 4.11
CA LEU A 71 6.28 0.56 4.08
C LEU A 71 6.93 0.59 5.48
N GLY A 72 6.15 0.86 6.54
CA GLY A 72 6.65 0.82 7.91
C GLY A 72 7.04 -0.59 8.39
N GLU A 73 6.45 -1.65 7.83
CA GLU A 73 6.85 -3.03 8.09
C GLU A 73 8.15 -3.36 7.37
N TYR A 74 8.26 -3.04 6.09
CA TYR A 74 9.51 -3.18 5.32
C TYR A 74 10.69 -2.51 6.02
N ARG A 75 10.48 -1.29 6.54
CA ARG A 75 11.50 -0.60 7.33
C ARG A 75 11.87 -1.34 8.62
N ARG A 76 10.88 -1.88 9.35
CA ARG A 76 11.12 -2.63 10.61
C ARG A 76 11.87 -3.93 10.37
N HIS A 77 11.64 -4.57 9.22
CA HIS A 77 12.40 -5.75 8.81
C HIS A 77 13.80 -5.43 8.31
N ALA A 78 13.98 -4.29 7.62
CA ALA A 78 15.28 -3.85 7.11
C ALA A 78 16.20 -3.23 8.18
N THR A 79 15.67 -2.88 9.36
CA THR A 79 16.46 -2.21 10.40
C THR A 79 16.00 -2.60 11.80
N THR A 80 16.78 -3.42 12.49
CA THR A 80 16.52 -3.86 13.87
C THR A 80 16.88 -2.77 14.91
N ALA A 81 17.78 -1.84 14.55
CA ALA A 81 18.55 -1.06 15.53
C ALA A 81 18.21 0.45 15.67
N TYR A 82 17.50 1.09 14.73
CA TYR A 82 17.34 2.56 14.77
C TYR A 82 15.89 2.99 15.05
N LYS A 83 15.52 3.02 16.34
CA LYS A 83 14.24 3.57 16.84
C LYS A 83 14.27 5.11 17.03
N SER A 84 15.39 5.76 16.75
CA SER A 84 15.59 7.19 17.02
C SER A 84 14.93 8.10 15.98
N HIS A 85 14.49 9.29 16.41
CA HIS A 85 13.97 10.36 15.56
C HIS A 85 14.99 10.78 14.48
N GLU A 86 16.27 10.56 14.73
CA GLU A 86 17.39 10.86 13.85
C GLU A 86 17.30 10.16 12.49
N PHE A 87 16.73 8.96 12.46
CA PHE A 87 16.45 8.24 11.21
C PHE A 87 15.57 9.08 10.27
N PHE A 88 14.70 9.94 10.81
CA PHE A 88 13.75 10.77 10.06
C PHE A 88 14.25 12.13 9.60
N ARG A 89 15.48 12.50 9.94
CA ARG A 89 16.14 13.69 9.42
C ARG A 89 16.40 13.54 7.92
N GLN A 90 16.37 14.67 7.21
CA GLN A 90 16.68 14.72 5.78
C GLN A 90 18.20 14.68 5.55
N ASP A 91 18.93 15.14 6.56
CA ASP A 91 20.39 15.27 6.60
C ASP A 91 21.10 13.91 6.70
N ASN A 92 20.36 12.83 7.02
CA ASN A 92 20.90 11.48 7.10
C ASN A 92 20.69 10.74 5.77
N GLU A 93 21.71 10.78 4.91
CA GLU A 93 21.71 10.13 3.60
C GLU A 93 21.54 8.61 3.69
N GLU A 94 22.13 7.97 4.69
CA GLU A 94 22.02 6.52 4.91
C GLU A 94 20.58 6.11 5.22
N ALA A 95 19.91 6.85 6.11
CA ALA A 95 18.51 6.63 6.44
C ALA A 95 17.59 6.92 5.24
N MET A 96 17.95 7.88 4.39
CA MET A 96 17.25 8.17 3.14
C MET A 96 17.41 7.04 2.11
N ALA A 97 18.61 6.46 1.99
CA ALA A 97 18.88 5.30 1.14
C ALA A 97 18.04 4.09 1.59
N ILE A 98 18.01 3.79 2.90
CA ILE A 98 17.21 2.69 3.46
C ILE A 98 15.71 2.88 3.17
N ARG A 99 15.17 4.10 3.32
CA ARG A 99 13.76 4.38 2.98
C ARG A 99 13.45 4.14 1.52
N THR A 100 14.35 4.58 0.65
CA THR A 100 14.21 4.44 -0.80
C THR A 100 14.23 2.96 -1.16
N GLN A 101 15.12 2.19 -0.54
CA GLN A 101 15.17 0.73 -0.71
C GLN A 101 13.89 0.05 -0.22
N CYS A 102 13.38 0.43 0.95
CA CYS A 102 12.12 -0.10 1.48
C CYS A 102 10.94 0.18 0.54
N ALA A 103 10.90 1.38 -0.05
CA ALA A 103 9.87 1.75 -1.02
C ALA A 103 9.97 0.92 -2.30
N ARG A 104 11.19 0.69 -2.81
CA ARG A 104 11.42 -0.18 -3.98
C ARG A 104 11.03 -1.63 -3.70
N ASN A 105 11.38 -2.17 -2.53
CA ASN A 105 11.01 -3.53 -2.16
C ASN A 105 9.48 -3.69 -2.06
N ALA A 106 8.81 -2.72 -1.43
CA ALA A 106 7.35 -2.72 -1.36
C ALA A 106 6.71 -2.63 -2.76
N LEU A 107 7.27 -1.83 -3.66
CA LEU A 107 6.80 -1.73 -5.04
C LEU A 107 7.00 -3.04 -5.81
N ASN A 108 8.16 -3.69 -5.65
CA ASN A 108 8.44 -4.99 -6.26
C ASN A 108 7.46 -6.05 -5.75
N ASP A 109 7.15 -6.07 -4.45
CA ASP A 109 6.16 -7.01 -3.90
C ASP A 109 4.74 -6.72 -4.42
N VAL A 110 4.40 -5.44 -4.60
CA VAL A 110 3.14 -5.04 -5.26
C VAL A 110 3.12 -5.58 -6.69
N CYS A 111 4.22 -5.46 -7.45
CA CYS A 111 4.32 -5.96 -8.82
C CYS A 111 4.32 -7.49 -8.92
N THR A 112 5.00 -8.20 -8.02
CA THR A 112 5.02 -9.66 -7.99
C THR A 112 3.64 -10.24 -7.65
N TRP A 113 2.84 -9.51 -6.88
CA TRP A 113 1.46 -9.91 -6.60
C TRP A 113 0.54 -9.67 -7.82
N LEU A 114 0.99 -8.96 -8.90
CA LEU A 114 0.15 -8.47 -10.04
C LEU A 114 -0.19 -9.59 -11.00
#